data_AF-A0A7N2LRQ2-F1
#
_entry.id   AF-A0A7N2LRQ2-F1
#
_cell.length_a   1.000
_cell.length_b   1.000
_cell.length_c   1.000
_cell.angle_alpha   90.00
_cell.angle_beta   90.00
_cell.angle_gamma   90.00
#
_symmetry.space_group_name_H-M   'P 1'
#
loop_
_entity.id
_entity.type
_entity.pdbx_description
1 polymer ?
#
loop_
_entity_poly.entity_id
_entity_poly.type
_entity_poly.pdbx_seq_one_letter_code
_entity_poly.pdbx_strand_id
1 'polypeptide(L)'
;MGDNNGLPLFVTKSAKGRILFQLYAILIFVGVCFIFLYRLSHIPRREEAGRWAWIGLFLSELWFSFYWFLTTFVRLNPIYRYTFKDRLSLRYEKFLPSIDIFVCTADPMIEPPAMMINTVLSVMAYDYPPEKLSVYLSDDGGSVLTFYAMLEASRFSKIWLPFCKKFKVEPRSPEAYFRTAVEPLGEPAMAKEWTSVKLRRYSSSALSLPLSAFIVIACS
;
A
#
# COMPACT_ATOMS: atom_id res chain seq x y z
N MET A 1 -11.98 12.81 -35.51
CA MET A 1 -11.54 12.73 -34.10
C MET A 1 -12.76 12.95 -33.22
N GLY A 2 -13.21 11.93 -32.49
CA GLY A 2 -14.38 12.05 -31.62
C GLY A 2 -14.08 12.89 -30.37
N ASP A 3 -15.01 13.78 -30.03
CA ASP A 3 -14.94 14.69 -28.89
C ASP A 3 -14.99 13.91 -27.56
N ASN A 4 -13.81 13.53 -27.04
CA ASN A 4 -13.64 12.76 -25.80
C ASN A 4 -13.97 13.57 -24.52
N ASN A 5 -14.44 14.82 -24.65
CA ASN A 5 -14.81 15.67 -23.51
C ASN A 5 -16.02 15.16 -22.70
N GLY A 6 -16.81 14.23 -23.25
CA GLY A 6 -17.97 13.65 -22.56
C GLY A 6 -17.70 12.36 -21.78
N LEU A 7 -16.56 11.69 -21.95
CA LEU A 7 -16.34 10.37 -21.34
C LEU A 7 -16.03 10.48 -19.83
N PRO A 8 -16.53 9.54 -19.01
CA PRO A 8 -16.26 9.53 -17.58
C PRO A 8 -14.79 9.13 -17.28
N LEU A 9 -14.19 9.81 -16.31
CA LEU A 9 -12.84 9.49 -15.79
C LEU A 9 -12.84 8.26 -14.86
N PHE A 10 -13.98 8.02 -14.21
CA PHE A 10 -14.20 6.92 -13.28
C PHE A 10 -15.45 6.16 -13.67
N VAL A 11 -15.37 4.83 -13.71
CA VAL A 11 -16.55 3.99 -13.90
C VAL A 11 -16.66 3.05 -12.71
N THR A 12 -17.86 3.05 -12.15
CA THR A 12 -18.22 2.17 -11.05
C THR A 12 -18.98 0.97 -11.64
N LYS A 13 -18.47 -0.24 -11.44
CA LYS A 13 -19.13 -1.48 -11.85
C LYS A 13 -19.50 -2.32 -10.63
N SER A 14 -20.71 -2.86 -10.63
CA SER A 14 -21.11 -3.86 -9.66
C SER A 14 -20.26 -5.12 -9.83
N ALA A 15 -19.91 -5.75 -8.71
CA ALA A 15 -19.24 -7.05 -8.71
C ALA A 15 -20.07 -8.12 -9.45
N LYS A 16 -19.38 -8.95 -10.24
CA LYS A 16 -19.95 -10.19 -10.79
C LYS A 16 -20.06 -11.24 -9.67
N GLY A 17 -21.08 -12.09 -9.69
CA GLY A 17 -21.27 -13.13 -8.66
C GLY A 17 -21.99 -12.69 -7.39
N ARG A 18 -22.54 -11.47 -7.34
CA ARG A 18 -23.32 -10.95 -6.20
C ARG A 18 -24.47 -11.87 -5.78
N ILE A 19 -25.17 -12.45 -6.75
CA ILE A 19 -26.31 -13.36 -6.49
C ILE A 19 -25.83 -14.62 -5.75
N LEU A 20 -24.69 -15.20 -6.17
CA LEU A 20 -24.13 -16.40 -5.50
C LEU A 20 -23.73 -16.08 -4.05
N PHE A 21 -23.09 -14.94 -3.82
CA PHE A 21 -22.73 -14.50 -2.47
C PHE A 21 -23.98 -14.22 -1.61
N GLN A 22 -25.01 -13.60 -2.17
CA GLN A 22 -26.28 -13.36 -1.48
C GLN A 22 -26.98 -14.67 -1.09
N LEU A 23 -27.05 -15.64 -2.00
CA LEU A 23 -27.62 -16.96 -1.70
C LEU A 23 -26.83 -17.69 -0.62
N TYR A 24 -25.50 -17.66 -0.69
CA TYR A 24 -24.63 -18.19 0.35
C TYR A 24 -24.86 -17.51 1.71
N ALA A 25 -24.94 -16.18 1.74
CA ALA A 25 -25.22 -15.42 2.96
C ALA A 25 -26.59 -15.78 3.55
N ILE A 26 -27.63 -15.89 2.72
CA ILE A 26 -28.97 -16.31 3.17
C ILE A 26 -28.93 -17.72 3.77
N LEU A 27 -28.23 -18.66 3.13
CA LEU A 27 -28.10 -20.03 3.62
C LEU A 27 -27.45 -20.08 5.02
N ILE A 28 -26.36 -19.34 5.21
CA ILE A 28 -25.68 -19.26 6.51
C ILE A 28 -26.56 -18.57 7.55
N PHE A 29 -27.26 -17.49 7.18
CA PHE A 29 -28.19 -16.81 8.08
C PHE A 29 -29.31 -17.74 8.58
N VAL A 30 -29.90 -18.52 7.68
CA VAL A 30 -30.90 -19.54 8.03
C VAL A 30 -30.31 -20.59 8.97
N GLY A 31 -29.08 -21.05 8.72
CA GLY A 31 -28.36 -21.97 9.62
C GLY A 31 -28.16 -21.40 11.03
N VAL A 32 -27.77 -20.14 11.14
CA VAL A 32 -27.63 -19.42 12.42
C VAL A 32 -28.97 -19.33 13.15
N CYS A 33 -30.06 -19.01 12.43
CA CYS A 33 -31.41 -19.00 13.02
C CYS A 33 -31.81 -20.38 13.57
N PHE A 34 -31.52 -21.48 12.86
CA PHE A 34 -31.79 -22.83 13.35
C PHE A 34 -30.98 -23.17 14.61
N ILE A 35 -29.70 -22.77 14.66
CA ILE A 35 -28.87 -22.95 15.85
C ILE A 35 -29.48 -22.21 17.05
N PHE A 36 -29.92 -20.97 16.85
CA PHE A 36 -30.59 -20.20 17.91
C PHE A 36 -31.91 -20.81 18.36
N LEU A 37 -32.74 -21.27 17.43
CA LEU A 37 -33.99 -21.98 17.76
C LEU A 37 -33.72 -23.27 18.54
N TYR A 38 -32.70 -24.04 18.14
CA TYR A 38 -32.29 -25.25 18.84
C TYR A 38 -31.82 -24.93 20.26
N ARG A 39 -30.95 -23.92 20.42
CA ARG A 39 -30.45 -23.46 21.73
C ARG A 39 -31.60 -22.98 22.61
N LEU A 40 -32.49 -22.13 22.11
CA LEU A 40 -33.63 -21.63 22.88
C LEU A 40 -34.60 -22.75 23.29
N SER A 41 -34.76 -23.79 22.47
CA SER A 41 -35.63 -24.93 22.77
C SER A 41 -35.03 -25.92 23.76
N HIS A 42 -33.69 -26.01 23.83
CA HIS A 42 -32.95 -26.95 24.70
C HIS A 42 -32.20 -26.23 25.84
N ILE A 43 -32.87 -25.27 26.48
CA ILE A 43 -32.32 -24.58 27.66
C ILE A 43 -32.26 -25.56 28.84
N PRO A 44 -31.09 -25.78 29.47
CA PRO A 44 -30.94 -26.63 30.65
C PRO A 44 -31.85 -26.19 31.80
N ARG A 45 -32.45 -27.14 32.51
CA ARG A 45 -33.27 -26.83 33.70
C ARG A 45 -32.43 -26.19 34.79
N ARG A 46 -33.09 -25.46 35.71
CA ARG A 46 -32.42 -24.64 36.74
C ARG A 46 -31.46 -25.43 37.65
N GLU A 47 -31.64 -26.75 37.75
CA GLU A 47 -30.95 -27.65 38.68
C GLU A 47 -29.79 -28.44 38.05
N GLU A 48 -29.54 -28.30 36.74
CA GLU A 48 -28.48 -29.05 36.05
C GLU A 48 -27.11 -28.38 36.18
N ALA A 49 -26.11 -29.17 36.59
CA ALA A 49 -24.71 -28.74 36.59
C ALA A 49 -24.26 -28.42 35.15
N GLY A 50 -23.79 -27.19 34.92
CA GLY A 50 -23.33 -26.73 33.59
C GLY A 50 -24.21 -25.67 32.92
N ARG A 51 -25.32 -25.25 33.53
CA ARG A 51 -26.18 -24.17 32.99
C ARG A 51 -25.45 -22.86 32.71
N TRP A 52 -24.53 -22.45 33.59
CA TRP A 52 -23.72 -21.23 33.39
C TRP A 52 -22.77 -21.35 32.20
N ALA A 53 -22.16 -22.53 31.99
CA ALA A 53 -21.34 -22.80 30.81
C ALA A 53 -22.18 -22.76 29.53
N TRP A 54 -23.41 -23.30 29.57
CA TRP A 54 -24.35 -23.24 28.46
C TRP A 54 -24.75 -21.79 28.11
N ILE A 55 -25.04 -20.96 29.12
CA ILE A 55 -25.37 -19.53 28.93
C ILE A 55 -24.17 -18.77 28.35
N GLY A 56 -22.96 -19.02 28.86
CA GLY A 56 -21.73 -18.42 28.33
C GLY A 56 -21.49 -18.80 26.87
N LEU A 57 -21.70 -20.08 26.51
CA LEU A 57 -21.60 -20.55 25.14
C LEU A 57 -22.64 -19.87 24.23
N PHE A 58 -23.89 -19.77 24.68
CA PHE A 58 -24.95 -19.10 23.93
C PHE A 58 -24.66 -17.60 23.72
N LEU A 59 -24.13 -16.92 24.73
CA LEU A 59 -23.73 -15.51 24.62
C LEU A 59 -22.58 -15.32 23.62
N SER A 60 -21.62 -16.24 23.62
CA SER A 60 -20.53 -16.27 22.63
C SER A 60 -21.07 -16.49 21.20
N GLU A 61 -22.00 -17.43 21.02
CA GLU A 61 -22.67 -17.69 19.74
C GLU A 61 -23.45 -16.46 19.23
N LEU A 62 -24.15 -15.75 20.12
CA LEU A 62 -24.83 -14.48 19.80
C LEU A 62 -23.84 -13.42 19.32
N TRP A 63 -22.71 -13.26 20.03
CA TRP A 63 -21.68 -12.29 19.67
C TRP A 63 -21.06 -12.58 18.30
N PHE A 64 -20.66 -13.84 18.06
CA PHE A 64 -20.11 -14.24 16.76
C PHE A 64 -21.11 -14.10 15.62
N SER A 65 -22.38 -14.42 15.86
CA SER A 65 -23.43 -14.25 14.84
C SER A 65 -23.70 -12.79 14.54
N PHE A 66 -23.69 -11.92 15.56
CA PHE A 66 -23.80 -10.48 15.37
C PHE A 66 -22.63 -9.92 14.57
N TYR A 67 -21.39 -10.31 14.91
CA TYR A 67 -20.20 -9.98 14.15
C TYR A 67 -20.30 -10.47 12.69
N TRP A 68 -20.74 -11.70 12.47
CA TRP A 68 -20.96 -12.26 11.14
C TRP A 68 -22.02 -11.49 10.35
N PHE A 69 -23.12 -11.09 10.99
CA PHE A 69 -24.16 -10.28 10.37
C PHE A 69 -23.64 -8.91 9.92
N LEU A 70 -22.93 -8.19 10.80
CA LEU A 70 -22.33 -6.89 10.47
C LEU A 70 -21.32 -7.00 9.32
N THR A 71 -20.43 -7.99 9.37
CA THR A 71 -19.42 -8.20 8.31
C THR A 71 -20.05 -8.61 6.98
N THR A 72 -21.10 -9.42 7.00
CA THR A 72 -21.86 -9.82 5.81
C THR A 72 -22.56 -8.61 5.21
N PHE A 73 -23.23 -7.79 6.02
CA PHE A 73 -23.93 -6.57 5.58
C PHE A 73 -23.02 -5.63 4.79
N VAL A 74 -21.80 -5.38 5.28
CA VAL A 74 -20.79 -4.56 4.59
C VAL A 74 -20.35 -5.18 3.25
N ARG A 75 -20.38 -6.50 3.12
CA ARG A 75 -19.93 -7.25 1.93
C ARG A 75 -21.02 -7.50 0.89
N LEU A 76 -22.30 -7.25 1.20
CA LEU A 76 -23.43 -7.54 0.28
C LEU A 76 -23.38 -6.75 -1.04
N ASN A 77 -22.71 -5.59 -1.03
CA ASN A 77 -22.63 -4.69 -2.18
C ASN A 77 -21.18 -4.36 -2.53
N PRO A 78 -20.39 -5.31 -3.05
CA PRO A 78 -19.04 -5.03 -3.49
C PRO A 78 -19.08 -4.18 -4.77
N ILE A 79 -18.35 -3.07 -4.75
CA ILE A 79 -18.30 -2.08 -5.82
C ILE A 79 -16.86 -1.98 -6.33
N TYR A 80 -16.66 -2.20 -7.62
CA TYR A 80 -15.37 -2.00 -8.26
C TYR A 80 -15.32 -0.64 -8.95
N ARG A 81 -14.24 0.11 -8.70
CA ARG A 81 -13.98 1.42 -9.32
C ARG A 81 -12.82 1.28 -10.29
N TYR A 82 -13.05 1.66 -11.54
CA TYR A 82 -12.04 1.67 -12.59
C TYR A 82 -11.68 3.12 -12.95
N THR A 83 -10.38 3.38 -13.09
CA THR A 83 -9.83 4.71 -13.40
C THR A 83 -9.24 4.71 -14.82
N PHE A 84 -9.53 5.74 -15.61
CA PHE A 84 -8.98 5.88 -16.97
C PHE A 84 -7.93 7.00 -17.02
N LYS A 85 -6.65 6.64 -16.85
CA LYS A 85 -5.54 7.59 -16.81
C LYS A 85 -5.36 8.34 -18.14
N ASP A 86 -5.55 7.66 -19.28
CA ASP A 86 -5.40 8.27 -20.61
C ASP A 86 -6.42 9.39 -20.87
N ARG A 87 -7.62 9.25 -20.30
CA ARG A 87 -8.67 10.29 -20.40
C ARG A 87 -8.36 11.48 -19.50
N LEU A 88 -7.74 11.21 -18.34
CA LEU A 88 -7.31 12.23 -17.40
C LEU A 88 -6.19 13.08 -18.01
N SER A 89 -5.16 12.45 -18.59
CA SER A 89 -4.08 13.18 -19.26
C SER A 89 -4.61 14.00 -20.43
N LEU A 90 -5.42 13.41 -21.33
CA LEU A 90 -5.99 14.12 -22.47
C LEU A 90 -6.74 15.41 -22.09
N ARG A 91 -7.46 15.41 -20.96
CA ARG A 91 -8.31 16.54 -20.55
C ARG A 91 -7.61 17.53 -19.61
N TYR A 92 -6.76 17.05 -18.71
CA TYR A 92 -6.28 17.83 -17.56
C TYR A 92 -4.75 17.82 -17.38
N GLU A 93 -3.95 17.31 -18.31
CA GLU A 93 -2.48 17.27 -18.18
C GLU A 93 -1.87 18.61 -17.73
N LYS A 94 -2.38 19.74 -18.24
CA LYS A 94 -1.93 21.09 -17.84
C LYS A 94 -2.49 21.57 -16.49
N PHE A 95 -3.65 21.06 -16.08
CA PHE A 95 -4.43 21.52 -14.93
C PHE A 95 -4.45 20.52 -13.77
N LEU A 96 -3.42 19.67 -13.66
CA LEU A 96 -3.25 18.78 -12.52
C LEU A 96 -3.11 19.58 -11.20
N PRO A 97 -3.69 19.13 -10.07
CA PRO A 97 -3.53 19.79 -8.77
C PRO A 97 -2.10 19.62 -8.21
N SER A 98 -1.73 20.40 -7.21
CA SER A 98 -0.51 20.10 -6.42
C SER A 98 -0.79 18.97 -5.44
N ILE A 99 0.18 18.08 -5.25
CA ILE A 99 0.10 16.90 -4.38
C ILE A 99 1.28 16.95 -3.40
N ASP A 100 0.96 16.88 -2.11
CA ASP A 100 1.91 16.74 -1.04
C ASP A 100 1.87 15.30 -0.50
N ILE A 101 3.02 14.63 -0.48
CA ILE A 101 3.14 13.26 0.01
C ILE A 101 3.97 13.27 1.28
N PHE A 102 3.37 12.79 2.37
CA PHE A 102 4.02 12.64 3.66
C PHE A 102 4.51 11.21 3.84
N VAL A 103 5.79 11.06 4.12
CA VAL A 103 6.41 9.82 4.55
C VAL A 103 6.73 9.99 6.03
N CYS A 104 6.24 9.10 6.88
CA CYS A 104 6.52 9.15 8.32
C CYS A 104 7.36 7.94 8.70
N THR A 105 8.35 8.14 9.55
CA THR A 105 9.15 7.08 10.16
C THR A 105 9.30 7.34 11.65
N ALA A 106 9.30 6.27 12.45
CA ALA A 106 9.29 6.39 13.91
C ALA A 106 10.54 5.83 14.59
N ASP A 107 11.13 4.76 14.06
CA ASP A 107 12.31 4.14 14.66
C ASP A 107 13.21 3.53 13.58
N PRO A 108 14.47 4.00 13.42
CA PRO A 108 15.42 3.48 12.42
C PRO A 108 15.81 2.01 12.63
N MET A 109 15.58 1.44 13.82
CA MET A 109 15.88 0.03 14.11
C MET A 109 14.76 -0.89 13.63
N ILE A 110 13.50 -0.46 13.78
CA ILE A 110 12.32 -1.20 13.31
C ILE A 110 12.09 -0.95 11.81
N GLU A 111 12.33 0.29 11.36
CA GLU A 111 12.18 0.77 10.00
C GLU A 111 13.55 1.21 9.45
N PRO A 112 14.33 0.28 8.85
CA PRO A 112 15.68 0.60 8.42
C PRO A 112 15.73 1.80 7.46
N PRO A 113 16.70 2.72 7.61
CA PRO A 113 16.79 3.90 6.75
C PRO A 113 16.90 3.57 5.26
N ALA A 114 17.47 2.42 4.90
CA ALA A 114 17.50 1.93 3.51
C ALA A 114 16.07 1.74 2.93
N MET A 115 15.13 1.19 3.70
CA MET A 115 13.74 1.02 3.27
C MET A 115 13.05 2.38 3.09
N MET A 116 13.30 3.31 4.00
CA MET A 116 12.80 4.69 3.93
C MET A 116 13.32 5.39 2.66
N ILE A 117 14.63 5.36 2.39
CA ILE A 117 15.22 5.97 1.18
C ILE A 117 14.57 5.43 -0.08
N ASN A 118 14.41 4.10 -0.18
CA ASN A 118 13.79 3.46 -1.34
C ASN A 118 12.35 3.95 -1.56
N THR A 119 11.60 4.16 -0.48
CA THR A 119 10.23 4.67 -0.51
C THR A 119 10.21 6.12 -0.98
N VAL A 120 11.04 6.98 -0.40
CA VAL A 120 11.16 8.39 -0.77
C VAL A 120 11.57 8.53 -2.25
N LEU A 121 12.60 7.82 -2.69
CA LEU A 121 13.05 7.85 -4.08
C LEU A 121 12.01 7.32 -5.06
N SER A 122 11.25 6.29 -4.66
CA SER A 122 10.15 5.75 -5.48
C SER A 122 9.05 6.79 -5.68
N VAL A 123 8.68 7.51 -4.61
CA VAL A 123 7.67 8.58 -4.64
C VAL A 123 8.16 9.77 -5.47
N MET A 124 9.40 10.21 -5.28
CA MET A 124 9.99 11.30 -6.07
C MET A 124 10.09 10.96 -7.56
N ALA A 125 10.14 9.67 -7.92
CA ALA A 125 10.18 9.19 -9.30
C ALA A 125 8.79 9.00 -9.93
N TYR A 126 7.71 9.46 -9.27
CA TYR A 126 6.36 9.41 -9.85
C TYR A 126 6.28 10.19 -11.16
N ASP A 127 5.40 9.71 -12.04
CA ASP A 127 5.11 10.35 -13.32
C ASP A 127 4.13 11.52 -13.08
N TYR A 128 4.66 12.60 -12.50
CA TYR A 128 3.93 13.82 -12.17
C TYR A 128 4.80 15.06 -12.44
N PRO A 129 4.19 16.23 -12.76
CA PRO A 129 4.93 17.47 -12.91
C PRO A 129 5.73 17.81 -11.64
N PRO A 130 7.04 18.08 -11.75
CA PRO A 130 7.90 18.31 -10.58
C PRO A 130 7.54 19.58 -9.81
N GLU A 131 6.95 20.58 -10.47
CA GLU A 131 6.50 21.80 -9.78
C GLU A 131 5.25 21.57 -8.91
N LYS A 132 4.58 20.42 -9.07
CA LYS A 132 3.31 20.09 -8.41
C LYS A 132 3.42 18.90 -7.46
N LEU A 133 4.58 18.25 -7.37
CA LEU A 133 4.81 17.12 -6.49
C LEU A 133 5.79 17.52 -5.38
N SER A 134 5.29 17.58 -4.15
CA SER A 134 6.12 17.84 -2.97
C SER A 134 6.15 16.60 -2.10
N VAL A 135 7.33 16.25 -1.56
CA VAL A 135 7.52 15.08 -0.70
C VAL A 135 8.12 15.54 0.62
N TYR A 136 7.46 15.20 1.71
CA TYR A 136 7.84 15.55 3.07
C TYR A 136 8.17 14.28 3.84
N LEU A 137 9.27 14.28 4.59
CA LEU A 137 9.63 13.21 5.52
C LEU A 137 9.46 13.74 6.94
N SER A 138 8.62 13.07 7.74
CA SER A 138 8.53 13.24 9.19
C SER A 138 9.29 12.11 9.86
N ASP A 139 10.30 12.44 10.65
CA ASP A 139 11.04 11.49 11.47
C ASP A 139 10.70 11.72 12.94
N ASP A 140 9.76 10.93 13.46
CA ASP A 140 9.34 11.00 14.85
C ASP A 140 10.40 10.41 15.80
N GLY A 141 11.30 9.58 15.26
CA GLY A 141 12.43 9.00 15.99
C GLY A 141 13.61 9.96 16.15
N GLY A 142 13.61 11.07 15.41
CA GLY A 142 14.67 12.09 15.46
C GLY A 142 16.07 11.52 15.24
N SER A 143 16.21 10.47 14.42
CA SER A 143 17.46 9.74 14.30
C SER A 143 18.40 10.38 13.31
N VAL A 144 19.64 10.58 13.77
CA VAL A 144 20.75 11.04 12.92
C VAL A 144 20.99 10.09 11.74
N LEU A 145 20.69 8.78 11.90
CA LEU A 145 20.79 7.81 10.81
C LEU A 145 19.81 8.12 9.68
N THR A 146 18.57 8.48 10.00
CA THR A 146 17.55 8.88 9.03
C THR A 146 18.00 10.12 8.26
N PHE A 147 18.61 11.09 8.96
CA PHE A 147 19.15 12.30 8.34
C PHE A 147 20.27 12.00 7.33
N TYR A 148 21.30 11.23 7.72
CA TYR A 148 22.40 10.88 6.81
C TYR A 148 21.93 10.01 5.64
N ALA A 149 21.01 9.08 5.90
CA ALA A 149 20.35 8.29 4.88
C ALA A 149 19.67 9.20 3.84
N MET A 150 18.92 10.21 4.28
CA MET A 150 18.28 11.18 3.40
C MET A 150 19.28 12.08 2.66
N LEU A 151 20.38 12.47 3.30
CA LEU A 151 21.45 13.22 2.64
C LEU A 151 22.05 12.42 1.47
N GLU A 152 22.36 11.14 1.69
CA GLU A 152 22.84 10.25 0.64
C GLU A 152 21.79 10.00 -0.45
N ALA A 153 20.53 9.81 -0.05
CA ALA A 153 19.41 9.70 -0.98
C ALA A 153 19.29 10.94 -1.88
N SER A 154 19.47 12.15 -1.33
CA SER A 154 19.42 13.39 -2.10
C SER A 154 20.50 13.43 -3.19
N ARG A 155 21.69 12.90 -2.92
CA ARG A 155 22.79 12.81 -3.89
C ARG A 155 22.48 11.78 -4.97
N PHE A 156 21.95 10.62 -4.58
CA PHE A 156 21.59 9.55 -5.51
C PHE A 156 20.38 9.91 -6.39
N SER A 157 19.43 10.68 -5.85
CA SER A 157 18.21 11.12 -6.56
C SER A 157 18.52 11.86 -7.86
N LYS A 158 19.61 12.64 -7.90
CA LYS A 158 20.05 13.39 -9.08
C LYS A 158 20.33 12.52 -10.30
N ILE A 159 20.50 11.21 -10.12
CA ILE A 159 20.81 10.26 -11.19
C ILE A 159 19.68 9.26 -11.34
N TRP A 160 19.12 8.78 -10.22
CA TRP A 160 17.99 7.86 -10.23
C TRP A 160 16.75 8.46 -10.87
N LEU A 161 16.37 9.69 -10.51
CA LEU A 161 15.12 10.30 -11.00
C LEU A 161 15.14 10.54 -12.52
N PRO A 162 16.20 11.12 -13.12
CA PRO A 162 16.29 11.23 -14.57
C PRO A 162 16.29 9.87 -15.28
N PHE A 163 16.99 8.87 -14.72
CA PHE A 163 17.01 7.52 -15.26
C PHE A 163 15.61 6.88 -15.29
N CYS A 164 14.86 6.97 -14.18
CA CYS A 164 13.48 6.49 -14.10
C CYS A 164 12.56 7.16 -15.10
N LYS A 165 12.65 8.49 -15.25
CA LYS A 165 11.82 9.25 -16.18
C LYS A 165 12.15 8.94 -17.64
N LYS A 166 13.45 8.85 -17.97
CA LYS A 166 13.92 8.60 -19.34
C LYS A 166 13.53 7.22 -19.85
N PHE A 167 13.71 6.18 -19.03
CA PHE A 167 13.47 4.79 -19.43
C PHE A 167 12.15 4.21 -18.91
N LYS A 168 11.28 5.04 -18.31
CA LYS A 168 9.99 4.64 -17.72
C LYS A 168 10.10 3.37 -16.86
N VAL A 169 11.06 3.39 -15.93
CA VAL A 169 11.43 2.23 -15.13
C VAL A 169 10.33 1.84 -14.15
N GLU A 170 9.97 0.56 -14.14
CA GLU A 170 9.05 -0.02 -13.16
C GLU A 170 9.63 -1.34 -12.60
N PRO A 171 9.62 -1.55 -11.26
CA PRO A 171 9.18 -0.63 -10.20
C PRO A 171 10.14 0.57 -9.99
N ARG A 172 9.63 1.67 -9.43
CA ARG A 172 10.38 2.94 -9.21
C ARG A 172 11.28 2.95 -7.96
N SER A 173 11.10 1.97 -7.07
CA SER A 173 12.00 1.76 -5.95
C SER A 173 13.32 1.16 -6.45
N PRO A 174 14.48 1.79 -6.18
CA PRO A 174 15.76 1.27 -6.62
C PRO A 174 15.97 -0.18 -6.19
N GLU A 175 15.76 -0.51 -4.92
CA GLU A 175 15.93 -1.88 -4.41
C GLU A 175 14.99 -2.88 -5.07
N ALA A 176 13.70 -2.54 -5.20
CA ALA A 176 12.77 -3.43 -5.86
C ALA A 176 13.16 -3.67 -7.34
N TYR A 177 13.60 -2.62 -8.04
CA TYR A 177 14.01 -2.70 -9.43
C TYR A 177 15.23 -3.61 -9.59
N PHE A 178 16.33 -3.34 -8.87
CA PHE A 178 17.57 -4.07 -9.03
C PHE A 178 17.53 -5.51 -8.49
N ARG A 179 16.54 -5.88 -7.67
CA ARG A 179 16.31 -7.27 -7.27
C ARG A 179 15.82 -8.14 -8.43
N THR A 180 15.07 -7.58 -9.38
CA THR A 180 14.47 -8.31 -10.51
C THR A 180 15.03 -7.90 -11.86
N ALA A 181 15.76 -6.79 -11.94
CA ALA A 181 16.26 -6.25 -13.20
C ALA A 181 17.36 -7.14 -13.80
N VAL A 182 17.14 -7.54 -15.04
CA VAL A 182 18.18 -8.09 -15.92
C VAL A 182 18.86 -6.93 -16.65
N GLU A 183 20.15 -7.07 -16.93
CA GLU A 183 20.91 -6.08 -17.69
C GLU A 183 20.24 -5.80 -19.05
N PRO A 184 19.98 -4.52 -19.40
CA PRO A 184 19.27 -4.20 -20.63
C PRO A 184 20.14 -4.50 -21.87
N LEU A 185 19.70 -5.48 -22.67
CA LEU A 185 20.42 -5.99 -23.86
C LEU A 185 20.17 -5.17 -25.15
N GLY A 186 19.15 -4.31 -25.18
CA GLY A 186 18.63 -3.73 -26.42
C GLY A 186 19.12 -2.32 -26.78
N GLU A 187 19.53 -1.51 -25.79
CA GLU A 187 19.94 -0.12 -26.02
C GLU A 187 21.29 0.20 -25.34
N PRO A 188 22.36 0.50 -26.09
CA PRO A 188 23.69 0.74 -25.51
C PRO A 188 23.73 1.98 -24.61
N ALA A 189 22.90 2.98 -24.88
CA ALA A 189 22.76 4.16 -24.02
C ALA A 189 22.11 3.80 -22.66
N MET A 190 21.08 2.95 -22.69
CA MET A 190 20.45 2.43 -21.47
C MET A 190 21.41 1.55 -20.67
N ALA A 191 22.16 0.67 -21.32
CA ALA A 191 23.15 -0.19 -20.67
C ALA A 191 24.25 0.62 -19.96
N LYS A 192 24.78 1.66 -20.60
CA LYS A 192 25.77 2.54 -20.00
C LYS A 192 25.23 3.29 -18.78
N GLU A 193 24.03 3.87 -18.89
CA GLU A 193 23.39 4.58 -17.78
C GLU A 193 22.99 3.62 -16.64
N TRP A 194 22.45 2.45 -16.96
CA TRP A 194 22.09 1.41 -15.98
C TRP A 194 23.31 0.95 -15.18
N THR A 195 24.44 0.70 -15.83
CA THR A 195 25.69 0.31 -15.16
C THR A 195 26.21 1.43 -14.26
N SER A 196 26.09 2.69 -14.69
CA SER A 196 26.48 3.85 -13.88
C SER A 196 25.61 4.00 -12.62
N VAL A 197 24.30 3.79 -12.75
CA VAL A 197 23.34 3.83 -11.63
C VAL A 197 23.60 2.67 -10.68
N LYS A 198 23.82 1.46 -11.22
CA LYS A 198 24.14 0.26 -10.44
C LYS A 198 25.42 0.46 -9.63
N LEU A 199 26.50 0.93 -10.24
CA LEU A 199 27.77 1.20 -9.55
C LEU A 199 27.62 2.24 -8.44
N ARG A 200 26.89 3.33 -8.70
CA ARG A 200 26.72 4.40 -7.71
C ARG A 200 25.82 4.01 -6.55
N ARG A 201 24.89 3.08 -6.77
CA ARG A 201 24.13 2.44 -5.69
C ARG A 201 25.05 1.68 -4.74
N TYR A 202 25.99 0.86 -5.26
CA TYR A 202 26.95 0.13 -4.42
C TYR A 202 27.91 1.07 -3.67
N SER A 203 28.27 2.20 -4.30
CA SER A 203 29.14 3.22 -3.71
C SER A 203 28.46 4.10 -2.65
N SER A 204 27.13 4.25 -2.67
CA SER A 204 26.41 5.00 -1.63
C SER A 204 26.22 4.09 -0.42
N SER A 205 27.03 4.31 0.61
CA SER A 205 27.10 3.50 1.83
C SER A 205 25.74 3.33 2.53
N ALA A 206 24.81 4.29 2.36
CA ALA A 206 23.46 4.22 2.93
C ALA A 206 22.55 3.16 2.26
N LEU A 207 22.85 2.73 1.03
CA LEU A 207 22.09 1.73 0.27
C LEU A 207 22.78 0.35 0.25
N SER A 208 23.99 0.23 0.80
CA SER A 208 24.85 -0.96 0.70
C SER A 208 25.34 -1.53 2.03
N LEU A 209 25.06 -0.92 3.19
CA LEU A 209 25.66 -1.38 4.46
C LEU A 209 24.78 -2.35 5.28
N PRO A 210 25.31 -3.53 5.66
CA PRO A 210 24.92 -4.26 6.86
C PRO A 210 25.45 -3.54 8.12
N LEU A 211 24.66 -3.57 9.19
CA LEU A 211 24.92 -3.00 10.52
C LEU A 211 26.37 -3.20 10.99
N SER A 212 27.19 -2.15 10.92
CA SER A 212 28.26 -1.86 11.89
C SER A 212 28.93 -0.53 11.53
N ALA A 213 29.23 0.28 12.56
CA ALA A 213 30.25 1.34 12.60
C ALA A 213 29.79 2.84 12.57
N PHE A 214 29.91 3.43 13.77
CA PHE A 214 30.36 4.79 14.17
C PHE A 214 29.53 6.10 14.04
N ILE A 215 29.13 6.60 15.22
CA ILE A 215 29.38 7.90 15.92
C ILE A 215 29.13 9.26 15.21
N VAL A 216 28.06 9.92 15.71
CA VAL A 216 27.84 11.31 16.20
C VAL A 216 28.26 12.53 15.34
N ILE A 217 27.26 13.37 15.01
CA ILE A 217 27.07 14.78 15.48
C ILE A 217 25.58 15.15 15.30
N ALA A 218 24.99 15.79 16.32
CA ALA A 218 23.60 16.22 16.40
C ALA A 218 23.42 17.72 16.06
N CYS A 219 22.21 18.09 15.65
CA CYS A 219 21.47 19.33 15.98
C CYS A 219 20.04 19.17 15.41
N SER A 220 18.94 19.39 16.11
CA SER A 220 18.66 20.07 17.40
C SER A 220 17.74 19.25 18.28
#